data_AF-A0A8X7WGZ3-F1
#
_entry.id   AF-A0A8X7WGZ3-F1
#
_cell.length_a   1.000
_cell.length_b   1.000
_cell.length_c   1.000
_cell.angle_alpha   90.00
_cell.angle_beta   90.00
_cell.angle_gamma   90.00
#
_symmetry.space_group_name_H-M   'P 1'
#
loop_
_entity.id
_entity.type
_entity.pdbx_description
1 polymer ?
#
loop_
_entity_poly.entity_id
_entity_poly.type
_entity_poly.pdbx_seq_one_letter_code
_entity_poly.pdbx_strand_id
1 'polypeptide(L)'
;MSAFTSKFADELIANTAYISTPRKGILAADESTGTIRKRLASINVENVENNRRALRELLFTAPGALPCLSGVILFEETLYQNSSDGGVLPDIKVDKGTVELAGTKGETTTQGLDGLGERCKKYYEAGARFAKWHARTNYQSFPSTRTLTNWLDTLSSARRTVLYKSLSQGSLSTDPTTSTSVLPSPSCPHSLLQGS
;
A
#
# COMPACT_ATOMS: atom_id res chain seq x y z
N MET A 1 -29.80 8.00 -11.76
CA MET A 1 -28.38 8.03 -11.39
C MET A 1 -27.65 7.05 -12.29
N SER A 2 -26.81 7.52 -13.22
CA SER A 2 -26.02 6.63 -14.07
C SER A 2 -24.79 6.18 -13.30
N ALA A 3 -24.63 4.88 -13.09
CA ALA A 3 -23.46 4.32 -12.42
C ALA A 3 -22.24 4.46 -13.34
N PHE A 4 -21.23 5.20 -12.89
CA PHE A 4 -20.00 5.35 -13.62
C PHE A 4 -19.31 3.99 -13.78
N THR A 5 -19.04 3.59 -15.03
CA THR A 5 -18.38 2.32 -15.37
C THR A 5 -17.01 2.62 -15.98
N SER A 6 -15.95 2.21 -15.28
CA SER A 6 -14.56 2.38 -15.73
C SER A 6 -14.27 1.50 -16.96
N LYS A 7 -13.37 1.95 -17.85
CA LYS A 7 -12.86 1.10 -18.94
C LYS A 7 -12.10 -0.12 -18.43
N PHE A 8 -11.59 -0.05 -17.21
CA PHE A 8 -10.95 -1.16 -16.51
C PHE A 8 -11.86 -1.83 -15.47
N ALA A 9 -13.18 -1.61 -15.52
CA ALA A 9 -14.09 -2.19 -14.51
C ALA A 9 -13.98 -3.72 -14.43
N ASP A 10 -14.01 -4.38 -15.58
CA ASP A 10 -13.88 -5.85 -15.66
C ASP A 10 -12.49 -6.32 -15.20
N GLU A 11 -11.44 -5.60 -15.59
CA GLU A 11 -10.07 -5.89 -15.16
C GLU A 11 -9.91 -5.75 -13.64
N LEU A 12 -10.46 -4.69 -13.04
CA LEU A 12 -10.41 -4.47 -11.59
C LEU A 12 -11.13 -5.59 -10.84
N ILE A 13 -12.28 -6.03 -11.33
CA ILE A 13 -13.04 -7.15 -10.75
C ILE A 13 -12.22 -8.44 -10.85
N ALA A 14 -11.68 -8.74 -12.04
CA ALA A 14 -10.87 -9.94 -12.29
C ALA A 14 -9.61 -9.97 -11.42
N ASN A 15 -8.87 -8.85 -11.36
CA ASN A 15 -7.69 -8.73 -10.52
C ASN A 15 -8.06 -8.87 -9.03
N THR A 16 -9.19 -8.30 -8.58
CA THR A 16 -9.61 -8.38 -7.17
C THR A 16 -9.98 -9.81 -6.77
N ALA A 17 -10.63 -10.55 -7.68
CA ALA A 17 -10.87 -11.97 -7.51
C ALA A 17 -9.55 -12.75 -7.45
N TYR A 18 -8.58 -12.41 -8.31
CA TYR A 18 -7.26 -13.03 -8.33
C TYR A 18 -6.47 -12.78 -7.03
N ILE A 19 -6.41 -11.54 -6.55
CA ILE A 19 -5.65 -11.21 -5.32
C ILE A 19 -6.23 -11.91 -4.08
N SER A 20 -7.54 -12.17 -4.10
CA SER A 20 -8.29 -12.85 -3.04
C SER A 20 -8.40 -14.36 -3.22
N THR A 21 -7.59 -14.95 -4.10
CA THR A 21 -7.60 -16.40 -4.36
C THR A 21 -7.36 -17.18 -3.04
N PRO A 22 -8.20 -18.19 -2.72
CA PRO A 22 -8.01 -18.99 -1.51
C PRO A 22 -6.60 -19.57 -1.42
N ARG A 23 -6.02 -19.55 -0.21
CA ARG A 23 -4.66 -20.04 0.10
C ARG A 23 -3.51 -19.26 -0.56
N LYS A 24 -3.80 -18.12 -1.20
CA LYS A 24 -2.78 -17.14 -1.59
C LYS A 24 -2.85 -15.89 -0.72
N GLY A 25 -1.73 -15.20 -0.61
CA GLY A 25 -1.62 -13.96 0.15
C GLY A 25 -0.83 -12.88 -0.60
N ILE A 26 -0.77 -11.70 0.03
CA ILE A 26 -0.03 -10.55 -0.49
C ILE A 26 1.26 -10.39 0.31
N LEU A 27 2.40 -10.30 -0.39
CA LEU A 27 3.67 -9.95 0.23
C LEU A 27 3.86 -8.42 0.20
N ALA A 28 3.97 -7.79 1.36
CA ALA A 28 4.29 -6.37 1.45
C ALA A 28 5.80 -6.15 1.52
N ALA A 29 6.44 -5.90 0.38
CA ALA A 29 7.87 -5.60 0.21
C ALA A 29 8.11 -4.12 -0.14
N ASP A 30 7.22 -3.22 0.31
CA ASP A 30 7.19 -1.80 -0.02
C ASP A 30 7.94 -0.90 0.97
N GLU A 31 8.93 -1.45 1.68
CA GLU A 31 9.72 -0.63 2.59
C GLU A 31 10.45 0.49 1.85
N SER A 32 10.13 1.73 2.24
CA SER A 32 10.88 2.91 1.82
C SER A 32 12.35 2.81 2.23
N THR A 33 13.21 3.59 1.57
CA THR A 33 14.66 3.64 1.85
C THR A 33 14.96 3.91 3.33
N GLY A 34 14.14 4.71 4.02
CA GLY A 34 14.27 4.95 5.45
C GLY A 34 13.82 3.78 6.33
N THR A 35 12.75 3.07 5.94
CA THR A 35 12.23 1.92 6.69
C THR A 35 13.17 0.72 6.57
N ILE A 36 13.62 0.42 5.34
CA ILE A 36 14.51 -0.71 5.10
C ILE A 36 15.89 -0.50 5.73
N ARG A 37 16.36 0.76 5.83
CA ARG A 37 17.58 1.08 6.58
C ARG A 37 17.55 0.54 8.00
N LYS A 38 16.43 0.67 8.71
CA LYS A 38 16.28 0.15 10.08
C LYS A 38 16.37 -1.38 10.12
N ARG A 39 15.77 -2.06 9.14
CA ARG A 39 15.82 -3.52 9.02
C ARG A 39 17.25 -4.00 8.72
N LEU A 40 17.93 -3.39 7.77
CA LEU A 40 19.30 -3.76 7.41
C LEU A 40 20.29 -3.45 8.54
N ALA A 41 20.13 -2.30 9.21
CA ALA A 41 20.95 -1.95 10.37
C ALA A 41 20.83 -2.96 11.52
N SER A 42 19.64 -3.55 11.73
CA SER A 42 19.44 -4.57 12.78
C SER A 42 20.23 -5.87 12.57
N ILE A 43 20.69 -6.12 11.34
CA ILE A 43 21.51 -7.27 10.95
C ILE A 43 22.92 -6.84 10.52
N ASN A 44 23.35 -5.62 10.86
CA ASN A 44 24.66 -5.05 10.51
C ASN A 44 24.95 -5.00 8.99
N VAL A 45 23.93 -4.81 8.16
CA VAL A 45 24.07 -4.65 6.71
C VAL A 45 23.91 -3.19 6.30
N GLU A 46 24.78 -2.71 5.41
CA GLU A 46 24.73 -1.35 4.90
C GLU A 46 23.51 -1.12 3.99
N ASN A 47 22.90 0.06 4.08
CA ASN A 47 21.75 0.44 3.24
C ASN A 47 22.18 1.04 1.89
N VAL A 48 22.79 0.21 1.04
CA VAL A 48 23.08 0.52 -0.37
C VAL A 48 22.05 -0.12 -1.30
N GLU A 49 21.92 0.39 -2.52
CA GLU A 49 20.93 -0.09 -3.49
C GLU A 49 21.08 -1.59 -3.80
N ASN A 50 22.32 -2.06 -3.99
CA ASN A 50 22.60 -3.47 -4.26
C ASN A 50 22.07 -4.38 -3.14
N ASN A 51 22.23 -4.01 -1.87
CA ASN A 51 21.73 -4.79 -0.75
C ASN A 51 20.20 -4.77 -0.67
N ARG A 52 19.57 -3.63 -1.01
CA ARG A 52 18.12 -3.53 -1.09
C ARG A 52 17.57 -4.43 -2.19
N ARG A 53 18.21 -4.44 -3.36
CA ARG A 53 17.85 -5.29 -4.50
C ARG A 53 18.01 -6.77 -4.16
N ALA A 54 19.18 -7.16 -3.63
CA ALA A 54 19.47 -8.53 -3.22
C ALA A 54 18.45 -9.07 -2.20
N LEU A 55 18.01 -8.23 -1.25
CA LEU A 55 16.95 -8.60 -0.31
C LEU A 55 15.61 -8.90 -1.01
N ARG A 56 15.21 -8.08 -2.01
CA ARG A 56 13.94 -8.30 -2.72
C ARG A 56 14.04 -9.50 -3.66
N GLU A 57 15.16 -9.65 -4.34
CA GLU A 57 15.44 -10.83 -5.16
C GLU A 57 15.38 -12.11 -4.32
N LEU A 58 15.95 -12.11 -3.11
CA LEU A 58 15.84 -13.23 -2.17
C LEU A 58 14.39 -13.55 -1.81
N LEU A 59 13.54 -12.53 -1.60
CA LEU A 59 12.12 -12.73 -1.32
C LEU A 59 11.36 -13.31 -2.52
N PHE A 60 11.71 -12.91 -3.74
CA PHE A 60 11.02 -13.32 -4.97
C PHE A 60 11.48 -14.69 -5.49
N THR A 61 12.72 -15.05 -5.22
CA THR A 61 13.34 -16.33 -5.63
C THR A 61 13.24 -17.42 -4.58
N ALA A 62 12.64 -17.13 -3.42
CA ALA A 62 12.45 -18.10 -2.35
C ALA A 62 11.66 -19.34 -2.87
N PRO A 63 12.22 -20.56 -2.77
CA PRO A 63 11.57 -21.76 -3.29
C PRO A 63 10.19 -21.97 -2.67
N GLY A 64 9.17 -22.11 -3.52
CA GLY A 64 7.79 -22.30 -3.08
C GLY A 64 7.05 -21.05 -2.59
N ALA A 65 7.67 -19.87 -2.61
CA ALA A 65 7.01 -18.62 -2.22
C ALA A 65 5.98 -18.16 -3.27
N LEU A 66 6.37 -18.09 -4.54
CA LEU A 66 5.51 -17.57 -5.62
C LEU A 66 4.14 -18.27 -5.74
N PRO A 67 4.02 -19.61 -5.60
CA PRO A 67 2.71 -20.29 -5.61
C PRO A 67 1.75 -19.85 -4.49
N CYS A 68 2.29 -19.42 -3.35
CA CYS A 68 1.53 -18.93 -2.20
C CYS A 68 1.20 -17.43 -2.29
N LEU A 69 1.71 -16.73 -3.30
CA LEU A 69 1.52 -15.30 -3.47
C LEU A 69 0.56 -15.00 -4.62
N SER A 70 -0.39 -14.12 -4.36
CA SER A 70 -1.28 -13.55 -5.37
C SER A 70 -0.86 -12.12 -5.77
N GLY A 71 -0.07 -11.43 -4.94
CA GLY A 71 0.45 -10.10 -5.26
C GLY A 71 1.66 -9.75 -4.40
N VAL A 72 2.48 -8.83 -4.90
CA VAL A 72 3.60 -8.26 -4.15
C VAL A 72 3.54 -6.74 -4.21
N ILE A 73 3.44 -6.09 -3.04
CA ILE A 73 3.46 -4.63 -2.93
C ILE A 73 4.91 -4.16 -2.90
N LEU A 74 5.28 -3.33 -3.86
CA LEU A 74 6.63 -2.83 -4.08
C LEU A 74 6.74 -1.35 -3.71
N PHE A 75 7.98 -0.94 -3.46
CA PHE A 75 8.37 0.46 -3.43
C PHE A 75 8.76 0.93 -4.83
N GLU A 76 8.64 2.22 -5.12
CA GLU A 76 8.89 2.78 -6.46
C GLU A 76 10.27 2.41 -7.02
N GLU A 77 11.31 2.42 -6.18
CA GLU A 77 12.66 1.98 -6.58
C GLU A 77 12.66 0.54 -7.11
N THR A 78 11.97 -0.37 -6.42
CA THR A 78 11.94 -1.80 -6.77
C THR A 78 11.09 -2.08 -8.00
N LEU A 79 10.03 -1.30 -8.23
CA LEU A 79 9.16 -1.48 -9.41
C LEU A 79 9.94 -1.30 -10.73
N TYR A 80 10.93 -0.41 -10.75
CA TYR A 80 11.78 -0.16 -11.92
C TYR A 80 13.13 -0.90 -11.89
N GLN A 81 13.37 -1.73 -10.87
CA GLN A 81 14.55 -2.59 -10.84
C GLN A 81 14.29 -3.86 -11.65
N ASN A 82 15.27 -4.26 -12.45
CA ASN A 82 15.23 -5.54 -13.14
C ASN A 82 15.45 -6.67 -12.13
N SER A 83 14.53 -7.63 -12.08
CA SER A 83 14.67 -8.91 -11.36
C SER A 83 14.71 -10.04 -12.38
N SER A 84 15.40 -11.14 -12.06
CA SER A 84 15.57 -12.28 -12.97
C SER A 84 14.28 -13.06 -13.23
N ASP A 85 13.29 -12.99 -12.33
CA ASP A 85 12.08 -13.82 -12.39
C ASP A 85 10.80 -13.02 -12.06
N GLY A 86 9.80 -13.12 -12.94
CA GLY A 86 8.63 -12.23 -13.02
C GLY A 86 7.26 -12.93 -12.96
N GLY A 87 7.05 -13.82 -12.00
CA GLY A 87 5.83 -14.65 -11.94
C GLY A 87 4.63 -14.08 -11.18
N VAL A 88 4.77 -12.99 -10.42
CA VAL A 88 3.68 -12.46 -9.55
C VAL A 88 3.32 -11.05 -9.96
N LEU A 89 2.02 -10.73 -9.90
CA LEU A 89 1.51 -9.39 -10.18
C LEU A 89 2.18 -8.36 -9.25
N PRO A 90 2.92 -7.39 -9.79
CA PRO A 90 3.48 -6.33 -8.98
C PRO A 90 2.37 -5.33 -8.61
N ASP A 91 2.44 -4.85 -7.38
CA ASP A 91 1.59 -3.80 -6.84
C ASP A 91 2.48 -2.68 -6.30
N ILE A 92 1.93 -1.48 -6.14
CA ILE A 92 2.74 -0.30 -5.83
C ILE A 92 2.21 0.47 -4.63
N LYS A 93 3.10 0.86 -3.71
CA LYS A 93 2.79 1.85 -2.70
C LYS A 93 2.75 3.25 -3.33
N VAL A 94 1.65 3.97 -3.18
CA VAL A 94 1.45 5.28 -3.83
C VAL A 94 1.41 6.47 -2.87
N ASP A 95 1.30 6.20 -1.56
CA ASP A 95 1.40 7.23 -0.52
C ASP A 95 2.84 7.75 -0.37
N LYS A 96 2.96 9.02 0.04
CA LYS A 96 4.24 9.70 0.30
C LYS A 96 4.54 9.82 1.79
N GLY A 97 3.96 8.93 2.60
CA GLY A 97 4.10 8.95 4.05
C GLY A 97 3.14 9.88 4.78
N THR A 98 3.37 10.02 6.09
CA THR A 98 2.46 10.68 7.02
C THR A 98 3.04 11.97 7.57
N VAL A 99 2.18 12.96 7.77
CA VAL A 99 2.50 14.23 8.45
C VAL A 99 1.53 14.46 9.61
N GLU A 100 1.96 15.23 10.60
CA GLU A 100 1.10 15.60 11.73
C GLU A 100 -0.06 16.49 11.27
N LEU A 101 -1.25 16.19 11.75
CA LEU A 101 -2.44 16.98 11.46
C LEU A 101 -2.48 18.17 12.43
N ALA A 102 -2.18 19.36 11.92
CA ALA A 102 -2.12 20.58 12.72
C ALA A 102 -3.42 20.81 13.53
N GLY A 103 -3.30 21.09 14.83
CA GLY A 103 -4.47 21.27 15.72
C GLY A 103 -5.05 19.97 16.27
N THR A 104 -4.29 18.87 16.23
CA THR A 104 -4.64 17.59 16.88
C THR A 104 -3.54 17.16 17.85
N LYS A 105 -3.82 16.18 18.72
CA LYS A 105 -2.86 15.65 19.70
C LYS A 105 -2.03 14.51 19.09
N GLY A 106 -1.14 14.85 18.16
CA GLY A 106 -0.25 13.87 17.53
C GLY A 106 -0.97 12.90 16.58
N GLU A 107 -2.11 13.30 16.01
CA GLU A 107 -2.74 12.55 14.94
C GLU A 107 -2.06 12.85 13.60
N THR A 108 -2.14 11.91 12.66
CA THR A 108 -1.46 12.02 11.37
C THR A 108 -2.43 11.95 10.19
N THR A 109 -2.10 12.72 9.15
CA THR A 109 -2.67 12.57 7.81
C THR A 109 -1.63 12.01 6.84
N THR A 110 -2.07 11.38 5.77
CA THR A 110 -1.19 10.75 4.78
C THR A 110 -1.16 11.60 3.52
N GLN A 111 0.04 11.84 2.98
CA GLN A 111 0.24 12.66 1.80
C GLN A 111 0.40 11.80 0.54
N GLY A 112 0.25 12.43 -0.62
CA GLY A 112 0.51 11.78 -1.92
C GLY A 112 -0.55 12.02 -2.99
N LEU A 113 -1.62 12.79 -2.72
CA LEU A 113 -2.66 13.03 -3.73
C LEU A 113 -2.14 13.87 -4.91
N ASP A 114 -1.22 14.80 -4.67
CA ASP A 114 -0.66 15.65 -5.72
C ASP A 114 0.06 14.81 -6.78
N GLY A 115 -0.40 14.92 -8.03
CA GLY A 115 0.11 14.14 -9.17
C GLY A 115 -0.12 12.62 -9.04
N LEU A 116 -0.99 12.14 -8.14
CA LEU A 116 -1.23 10.71 -7.93
C LEU A 116 -1.67 10.01 -9.21
N GLY A 117 -2.61 10.61 -9.93
CA GLY A 117 -3.09 10.05 -11.18
C GLY A 117 -1.91 9.84 -12.12
N GLU A 118 -1.05 10.85 -12.26
CA GLU A 118 0.09 10.76 -13.16
C GLU A 118 1.03 9.61 -12.89
N ARG A 119 1.33 9.39 -11.62
CA ARG A 119 2.15 8.27 -11.16
C ARG A 119 1.44 6.94 -11.38
N CYS A 120 0.15 6.83 -11.10
CA CYS A 120 -0.62 5.60 -11.33
C CYS A 120 -0.55 5.12 -12.78
N LYS A 121 -0.60 6.02 -13.78
CA LYS A 121 -0.41 5.63 -15.19
C LYS A 121 1.00 5.06 -15.44
N LYS A 122 2.03 5.71 -14.93
CA LYS A 122 3.42 5.22 -15.07
C LYS A 122 3.60 3.86 -14.42
N TYR A 123 3.02 3.66 -13.24
CA TYR A 123 3.07 2.38 -12.54
C TYR A 123 2.31 1.29 -13.28
N TYR A 124 1.15 1.61 -13.86
CA TYR A 124 0.38 0.67 -14.67
C TYR A 124 1.15 0.24 -15.94
N GLU A 125 1.81 1.19 -16.61
CA GLU A 125 2.73 0.94 -17.74
C GLU A 125 3.93 0.08 -17.32
N ALA A 126 4.42 0.25 -16.09
CA ALA A 126 5.47 -0.57 -15.49
C ALA A 126 4.98 -1.95 -14.99
N GLY A 127 3.69 -2.28 -15.18
CA GLY A 127 3.11 -3.58 -14.85
C GLY A 127 2.31 -3.64 -13.55
N ALA A 128 2.26 -2.56 -12.77
CA ALA A 128 1.50 -2.55 -11.51
C ALA A 128 -0.01 -2.71 -11.76
N ARG A 129 -0.70 -3.50 -10.93
CA ARG A 129 -2.15 -3.71 -11.04
C ARG A 129 -2.96 -3.27 -9.83
N PHE A 130 -2.36 -3.28 -8.64
CA PHE A 130 -2.95 -2.62 -7.46
C PHE A 130 -2.06 -1.52 -6.90
N ALA A 131 -2.70 -0.65 -6.13
CA ALA A 131 -2.07 0.42 -5.38
C ALA A 131 -2.37 0.28 -3.89
N LYS A 132 -1.35 0.50 -3.04
CA LYS A 132 -1.49 0.59 -1.59
C LYS A 132 -1.37 2.04 -1.12
N TRP A 133 -2.30 2.43 -0.26
CA TRP A 133 -2.25 3.68 0.51
C TRP A 133 -2.34 3.37 1.99
N HIS A 134 -1.35 3.80 2.78
CA HIS A 134 -1.28 3.50 4.20
C HIS A 134 -1.60 4.71 5.08
N ALA A 135 -2.73 4.69 5.77
CA ALA A 135 -3.08 5.68 6.79
C ALA A 135 -2.68 5.19 8.19
N ARG A 136 -2.11 6.09 9.01
CA ARG A 136 -1.70 5.79 10.40
C ARG A 136 -2.59 6.49 11.41
N THR A 137 -2.83 5.80 12.52
CA THR A 137 -3.55 6.29 13.70
C THR A 137 -2.75 6.03 14.97
N ASN A 138 -2.88 6.91 15.96
CA ASN A 138 -2.32 6.72 17.30
C ASN A 138 -3.45 6.36 18.27
N TYR A 139 -3.29 5.28 19.04
CA TYR A 139 -4.33 4.71 19.93
C TYR A 139 -4.50 5.42 21.27
N GLN A 140 -3.66 6.42 21.58
CA GLN A 140 -3.70 7.09 22.89
C GLN A 140 -5.03 7.80 23.17
N SER A 141 -5.83 8.07 22.14
CA SER A 141 -7.22 8.51 22.24
C SER A 141 -8.00 8.06 21.01
N PHE A 142 -9.32 7.93 21.12
CA PHE A 142 -10.20 7.74 19.95
C PHE A 142 -9.86 8.81 18.89
N PRO A 143 -9.78 8.43 17.59
CA PRO A 143 -9.49 9.40 16.54
C PRO A 143 -10.49 10.56 16.60
N SER A 144 -10.01 11.79 16.52
CA SER A 144 -10.90 12.94 16.48
C SER A 144 -11.78 12.89 15.24
N THR A 145 -12.98 13.48 15.32
CA THR A 145 -13.88 13.62 14.17
C THR A 145 -13.16 14.21 12.96
N ARG A 146 -12.23 15.14 13.20
CA ARG A 146 -11.44 15.78 12.15
C ARG A 146 -10.49 14.81 11.45
N THR A 147 -9.87 13.91 12.19
CA THR A 147 -8.99 12.87 11.63
C THR A 147 -9.79 11.86 10.83
N LEU A 148 -10.95 11.44 11.33
CA LEU A 148 -11.87 10.56 10.59
C LEU A 148 -12.35 11.21 9.28
N THR A 149 -12.79 12.46 9.33
CA THR A 149 -13.21 13.22 8.13
C THR A 149 -12.06 13.35 7.15
N ASN A 150 -10.86 13.71 7.62
CA ASN A 150 -9.70 13.86 6.74
C ASN A 150 -9.32 12.53 6.05
N TRP A 151 -9.39 11.41 6.76
CA TRP A 151 -9.14 10.10 6.14
C TRP A 151 -10.24 9.72 5.16
N LEU A 152 -11.50 9.98 5.47
CA LEU A 152 -12.60 9.75 4.53
C LEU A 152 -12.42 10.57 3.26
N ASP A 153 -12.03 11.84 3.38
CA ASP A 153 -11.76 12.71 2.24
C ASP A 153 -10.55 12.26 1.44
N THR A 154 -9.47 11.88 2.14
CA THR A 154 -8.23 11.40 1.52
C THR A 154 -8.45 10.08 0.80
N LEU A 155 -9.14 9.11 1.44
CA LEU A 155 -9.49 7.84 0.82
C LEU A 155 -10.45 8.07 -0.33
N SER A 156 -11.48 8.89 -0.17
CA SER A 156 -12.40 9.22 -1.27
C SER A 156 -11.67 9.87 -2.46
N SER A 157 -10.64 10.68 -2.19
CA SER A 157 -9.81 11.34 -3.22
C SER A 157 -8.78 10.40 -3.83
N ALA A 158 -8.16 9.51 -3.06
CA ALA A 158 -7.26 8.49 -3.57
C ALA A 158 -8.02 7.46 -4.42
N ARG A 159 -9.21 7.04 -3.96
CA ARG A 159 -10.17 6.20 -4.69
C ARG A 159 -10.52 6.84 -6.02
N ARG A 160 -10.95 8.11 -5.99
CA ARG A 160 -11.17 8.93 -7.19
C ARG A 160 -10.01 8.80 -8.15
N THR A 161 -8.80 9.14 -7.71
CA THR A 161 -7.65 9.37 -8.58
C THR A 161 -7.00 8.10 -9.12
N VAL A 162 -6.96 7.01 -8.34
CA VAL A 162 -6.52 5.69 -8.82
C VAL A 162 -7.47 5.16 -9.90
N LEU A 163 -8.78 5.41 -9.76
CA LEU A 163 -9.77 5.20 -10.83
C LEU A 163 -9.66 6.25 -11.96
N TYR A 164 -9.29 7.49 -11.65
CA TYR A 164 -9.39 8.64 -12.56
C TYR A 164 -8.40 8.59 -13.71
N LYS A 165 -7.23 7.93 -13.60
CA LYS A 165 -6.32 7.86 -14.77
C LYS A 165 -6.62 6.73 -15.76
N SER A 166 -7.70 5.98 -15.52
CA SER A 166 -8.48 5.32 -16.58
C SER A 166 -9.31 6.30 -17.43
N LEU A 167 -9.46 7.54 -16.97
CA LEU A 167 -10.49 8.49 -17.39
C LEU A 167 -9.92 9.91 -17.48
N SER A 168 -9.30 10.23 -18.61
CA SER A 168 -9.67 11.50 -19.21
C SER A 168 -11.16 11.42 -19.56
N GLN A 169 -11.98 12.13 -18.79
CA GLN A 169 -13.45 12.30 -18.85
C GLN A 169 -14.28 11.42 -17.90
N GLY A 170 -14.92 12.06 -16.92
CA GLY A 170 -16.11 11.53 -16.25
C GLY A 170 -15.92 11.15 -14.77
N SER A 171 -16.91 11.53 -13.96
CA SER A 171 -16.97 11.52 -12.49
C SER A 171 -17.24 10.15 -11.85
N LEU A 172 -16.98 10.09 -10.54
CA LEU A 172 -16.80 8.99 -9.58
C LEU A 172 -17.76 7.79 -9.49
N SER A 173 -17.18 6.60 -9.18
CA SER A 173 -17.64 5.60 -8.18
C SER A 173 -16.51 4.61 -7.81
N THR A 174 -16.65 3.86 -6.71
CA THR A 174 -15.65 3.26 -5.79
C THR A 174 -15.18 1.81 -6.07
N ASP A 175 -13.87 1.51 -6.00
CA ASP A 175 -13.26 0.52 -5.06
C ASP A 175 -11.73 0.30 -5.23
N PRO A 176 -10.94 0.43 -4.14
CA PRO A 176 -9.72 -0.35 -3.91
C PRO A 176 -9.59 -0.86 -2.46
N THR A 177 -8.82 -1.95 -2.30
CA THR A 177 -8.46 -2.60 -1.04
C THR A 177 -7.69 -1.65 -0.11
N THR A 178 -8.36 -1.20 0.96
CA THR A 178 -7.77 -0.33 1.99
C THR A 178 -7.15 -1.18 3.11
N SER A 179 -5.83 -1.12 3.29
CA SER A 179 -5.18 -1.70 4.48
C SER A 179 -5.02 -0.63 5.57
N THR A 180 -5.81 -0.71 6.64
CA THR A 180 -5.61 0.07 7.86
C THR A 180 -4.85 -0.79 8.87
N SER A 181 -3.64 -0.40 9.24
CA SER A 181 -2.88 -1.12 10.28
C SER A 181 -2.91 -0.34 11.60
N VAL A 182 -3.22 -1.05 12.67
CA VAL A 182 -3.12 -0.58 14.06
C VAL A 182 -1.75 -0.96 14.61
N LEU A 183 -0.99 -0.02 15.16
CA LEU A 183 0.28 -0.31 15.81
C LEU A 183 0.05 -0.60 17.31
N PRO A 184 0.53 -1.73 17.87
CA PRO A 184 0.58 -1.93 19.30
C PRO A 184 1.68 -1.04 19.93
N SER A 185 1.37 -0.39 21.05
CA SER A 185 2.31 0.47 21.79
C SER A 185 3.17 -0.35 22.78
N PRO A 186 4.42 0.07 23.07
CA PRO A 186 5.33 -0.66 23.97
C PRO A 186 5.05 -0.51 25.47
N SER A 187 3.92 0.11 25.88
CA SER A 187 3.68 0.46 27.30
C SER A 187 2.31 0.07 27.85
N CYS A 188 1.56 -0.84 27.20
CA CYS A 188 0.30 -1.36 27.76
C CYS A 188 0.49 -2.78 28.33
N PRO A 189 0.24 -3.03 29.63
CA PRO A 189 0.24 -4.38 30.16
C PRO A 189 -0.88 -5.19 29.51
N HIS A 190 -0.54 -6.35 28.94
CA HIS A 190 -1.49 -7.30 28.36
C HIS A 190 -2.43 -7.84 29.45
N SER A 191 -3.71 -7.53 29.34
CA SER A 191 -4.78 -8.27 30.02
C SER A 191 -5.93 -8.54 29.04
N LEU A 192 -5.68 -9.37 28.04
CA LEU A 192 -6.73 -9.94 27.19
C LEU A 192 -6.42 -11.42 26.91
N LEU A 193 -6.27 -12.22 27.96
CA LEU A 193 -6.45 -13.68 27.92
C LEU A 193 -6.76 -14.20 29.33
N GLN A 194 -7.94 -13.88 29.86
CA GLN A 194 -8.63 -14.75 30.83
C GLN A 194 -10.14 -14.61 30.60
N GLY A 195 -10.71 -15.63 29.99
CA GLY A 195 -12.13 -15.82 29.77
C GLY A 195 -12.34 -17.33 29.59
N SER A 196 -12.87 -17.92 30.66
CA SER A 196 -13.21 -19.32 30.93
C SER A 196 -13.98 -20.05 29.84
#